data_AF-A0A9W5EPN4-F1
#
_entry.id   AF-A0A9W5EPN4-F1
#
_cell.length_a   1.000
_cell.length_b   1.000
_cell.length_c   1.000
_cell.angle_alpha   90.00
_cell.angle_beta   90.00
_cell.angle_gamma   90.00
#
_symmetry.space_group_name_H-M   'P 1'
#
loop_
_entity.id
_entity.type
_entity.pdbx_description
1 polymer ?
#
loop_
_entity_poly.entity_id
_entity_poly.type
_entity_poly.pdbx_seq_one_letter_code
_entity_poly.pdbx_strand_id
1 'polypeptide(L)' 'MKKYLFALALVLPLFAQDKIMEVYKGPACGCCGLWESYMQKNGYKINSHTSEDFLKIKENLGIKE' A
#
# COMPACT_ATOMS: atom_id res chain seq x y z
N MET A 1 -3.09 41.14 -1.08
CA MET A 1 -2.75 39.92 -1.86
C MET A 1 -1.82 38.97 -1.10
N LYS A 2 -0.74 39.43 -0.45
CA LYS A 2 0.17 38.58 0.36
C LYS A 2 -0.45 37.82 1.55
N LYS A 3 -1.50 38.38 2.17
CA LYS A 3 -2.21 37.75 3.31
C LYS A 3 -2.94 36.45 2.94
N TYR A 4 -3.36 36.31 1.68
CA TYR A 4 -4.08 35.12 1.21
C TYR A 4 -3.15 34.00 0.75
N LEU A 5 -1.90 34.32 0.40
CA LEU A 5 -0.86 33.34 0.07
C LEU A 5 -0.49 32.46 1.29
N PHE A 6 -0.52 33.02 2.50
CA PHE A 6 -0.28 32.26 3.74
C PHE A 6 -1.44 31.33 4.11
N ALA A 7 -2.68 31.72 3.78
CA ALA A 7 -3.87 30.91 4.05
C ALA A 7 -3.96 29.68 3.13
N LEU A 8 -3.49 29.78 1.88
CA LEU A 8 -3.54 28.68 0.91
C LEU A 8 -2.57 27.54 1.24
N ALA A 9 -1.42 27.83 1.84
CA ALA A 9 -0.42 26.82 2.19
C ALA A 9 -0.89 25.86 3.31
N LEU A 10 -1.79 26.30 4.18
CA LEU A 10 -2.28 25.51 5.31
C LEU A 10 -3.19 24.34 4.90
N VAL A 11 -3.75 24.40 3.68
CA VAL A 11 -4.76 23.45 3.17
C VAL A 11 -4.15 22.32 2.34
N LEU A 12 -2.86 22.42 1.98
CA LEU A 12 -2.14 21.46 1.15
C LEU A 12 -2.09 20.01 1.68
N PRO A 13 -1.91 19.74 3.00
CA PRO A 13 -1.79 18.35 3.48
C PRO A 13 -3.12 17.58 3.44
N LEU A 14 -4.27 18.23 3.20
CA LEU A 14 -5.57 17.57 3.06
C LEU A 14 -5.68 16.70 1.79
N PHE A 15 -4.77 16.85 0.83
CA PHE A 15 -4.72 16.05 -0.39
C PHE A 15 -3.75 14.85 -0.28
N ALA A 16 -3.12 14.63 0.87
CA ALA A 16 -2.28 13.46 1.07
C ALA A 16 -3.17 12.21 1.24
N GLN A 17 -3.22 11.37 0.20
CA GLN A 17 -3.91 10.08 0.25
C GLN A 17 -3.00 9.01 0.87
N ASP A 18 -3.55 8.19 1.76
CA ASP A 18 -2.86 7.03 2.32
C ASP A 18 -2.40 6.09 1.19
N LYS A 19 -1.12 5.69 1.23
CA LYS A 19 -0.56 4.69 0.32
C LYS A 19 -0.95 3.29 0.78
N ILE A 20 -2.18 2.88 0.49
CA ILE A 20 -2.66 1.53 0.84
C ILE A 20 -2.12 0.54 -0.17
N MET A 21 -1.60 -0.59 0.32
CA MET A 21 -1.11 -1.70 -0.49
C MET A 21 -1.77 -2.99 -0.03
N GLU A 22 -2.49 -3.61 -0.96
CA GLU A 22 -3.13 -4.91 -0.78
C GLU A 22 -2.12 -6.01 -1.12
N VAL A 23 -1.78 -6.84 -0.15
CA VAL A 23 -0.79 -7.91 -0.30
C VAL A 23 -1.48 -9.25 -0.15
N TYR A 24 -1.43 -10.07 -1.20
CA TYR A 24 -1.97 -11.43 -1.20
C TYR A 24 -0.82 -12.44 -1.16
N LYS A 25 -0.79 -13.30 -0.14
CA LYS A 25 0.33 -14.24 0.09
C LYS A 25 -0.11 -15.59 0.66
N GLY A 26 0.74 -16.58 0.48
CA GLY A 26 0.61 -17.87 1.16
C GLY A 26 0.98 -17.80 2.65
N PRO A 27 0.47 -18.70 3.50
CA PRO A 27 0.71 -18.68 4.95
C PRO A 27 2.17 -18.92 5.33
N ALA A 28 2.91 -19.69 4.52
CA ALA A 28 4.32 -20.00 4.77
C ALA A 28 5.32 -18.98 4.17
N CYS A 29 4.86 -17.89 3.53
CA CYS A 29 5.77 -16.95 2.87
C CYS A 29 6.44 -15.97 3.84
N GLY A 30 7.53 -16.39 4.49
CA GLY A 30 8.31 -15.56 5.42
C GLY A 30 8.96 -14.33 4.75
N CYS A 31 9.46 -14.46 3.52
CA CYS A 31 10.05 -13.33 2.79
C CYS A 31 9.02 -12.25 2.40
N CYS A 32 7.77 -12.65 2.13
CA CYS A 32 6.68 -11.72 1.89
C CYS A 32 6.45 -10.82 3.12
N GLY A 33 6.49 -11.39 4.33
CA GLY A 33 6.34 -10.62 5.58
C GLY A 33 7.49 -9.63 5.82
N LEU A 34 8.72 -9.99 5.46
CA LEU A 34 9.86 -9.07 5.51
C LEU A 34 9.67 -7.90 4.54
N TRP A 35 9.15 -8.18 3.34
CA TRP A 35 8.86 -7.16 2.35
C TRP A 35 7.72 -6.23 2.78
N GLU A 36 6.61 -6.78 3.31
CA GLU A 36 5.53 -5.99 3.92
C GLU A 36 6.09 -5.03 4.99
N SER A 37 6.96 -5.54 5.88
CA SER A 37 7.60 -4.74 6.92
C SER A 37 8.46 -3.60 6.36
N TYR A 38 9.20 -3.86 5.28
CA TYR A 38 9.98 -2.84 4.57
C TYR A 38 9.07 -1.77 3.96
N MET A 39 7.96 -2.17 3.33
CA MET A 39 7.01 -1.23 2.72
C MET A 39 6.30 -0.37 3.76
N GLN A 40 5.95 -0.95 4.92
CA GLN A 40 5.41 -0.19 6.06
C GLN A 40 6.38 0.91 6.51
N LYS A 41 7.67 0.60 6.64
CA LYS A 41 8.71 1.59 6.98
C LYS A 41 8.85 2.71 5.93
N ASN A 42 8.43 2.46 4.69
CA ASN A 42 8.43 3.43 3.60
C ASN A 42 7.09 4.20 3.47
N GLY A 43 6.23 4.14 4.49
CA GLY A 43 5.00 4.91 4.57
C GLY A 43 3.81 4.30 3.83
N TYR A 44 3.86 3.01 3.50
CA TYR A 44 2.70 2.27 3.01
C TYR A 44 1.88 1.71 4.17
N LYS A 45 0.56 1.74 4.02
CA LYS A 45 -0.37 1.00 4.86
C LYS A 45 -0.62 -0.36 4.20
N ILE A 46 -0.07 -1.42 4.76
CA ILE A 46 -0.26 -2.78 4.24
C ILE A 46 -1.59 -3.33 4.74
N ASN A 47 -2.39 -3.87 3.82
CA ASN A 47 -3.53 -4.73 4.11
C ASN A 47 -3.22 -6.14 3.60
N SER A 48 -3.06 -7.10 4.51
CA SER A 48 -2.51 -8.42 4.20
C SER A 48 -3.61 -9.48 4.13
N HIS A 49 -3.66 -10.21 3.03
CA HIS A 49 -4.58 -11.29 2.74
C HIS A 49 -3.80 -12.58 2.63
N THR A 50 -3.96 -13.46 3.62
CA THR A 50 -3.29 -14.77 3.63
C THR A 50 -4.26 -15.87 3.17
N SER A 51 -3.88 -16.64 2.15
CA SER A 51 -4.66 -17.76 1.63
C SER A 51 -3.74 -18.81 1.00
N GLU A 52 -4.08 -20.09 1.16
CA GLU A 52 -3.41 -21.20 0.46
C GLU A 52 -3.56 -21.08 -1.06
N ASP A 53 -4.69 -20.53 -1.52
CA ASP A 53 -5.07 -20.42 -2.93
C ASP A 53 -4.73 -19.06 -3.55
N PHE A 54 -3.86 -18.25 -2.92
CA PHE A 54 -3.60 -16.87 -3.38
C PHE A 54 -3.04 -16.79 -4.81
N LEU A 55 -2.41 -17.86 -5.33
CA LEU A 55 -1.92 -17.90 -6.72
C LEU A 55 -3.07 -17.82 -7.74
N LYS A 56 -4.27 -18.33 -7.44
CA LYS A 56 -5.45 -18.19 -8.31
C LYS A 56 -5.82 -16.72 -8.57
N ILE A 57 -5.45 -15.83 -7.65
CA ILE A 57 -5.68 -14.39 -7.81
C ILE A 57 -4.83 -13.85 -8.95
N LYS A 58 -3.59 -14.34 -9.13
CA LYS A 58 -2.74 -13.95 -10.26
C LYS A 58 -3.38 -14.37 -11.58
N GLU A 59 -3.90 -15.59 -11.65
CA GLU A 59 -4.60 -16.11 -12.85
C GLU A 59 -5.83 -15.24 -13.19
N ASN A 60 -6.67 -14.94 -12.20
CA ASN A 60 -7.86 -14.10 -12.38
C ASN A 60 -7.52 -12.68 -12.85
N LEU A 61 -6.34 -12.17 -12.48
CA LEU A 61 -5.83 -10.87 -12.91
C LEU A 61 -5.01 -10.93 -14.21
N GLY A 62 -4.84 -12.11 -14.80
CA GLY A 62 -4.05 -12.30 -16.01
C GLY A 62 -2.53 -12.13 -15.82
N ILE A 63 -2.04 -12.21 -14.58
CA ILE A 63 -0.62 -12.13 -14.23
C ILE A 63 0.00 -13.50 -14.45
N LYS A 64 0.94 -13.60 -15.40
CA LYS A 64 1.68 -14.82 -15.70
C LYS A 64 2.87 -14.99 -14.75
N GLU A 65 3.29 -16.24 -14.55
CA GLU A 65 4.52 -16.62 -13.84
C GLU A 65 5.77 -16.05 -14.51
#